data_AF-A0A497LTC9-F1
#
_entry.id   AF-A0A497LTC9-F1
#
_cell.length_a   1.000
_cell.length_b   1.000
_cell.length_c   1.000
_cell.angle_alpha   90.00
_cell.angle_beta   90.00
_cell.angle_gamma   90.00
#
_symmetry.space_group_name_H-M   'P 1'
#
loop_
_entity.id
_entity.type
_entity.pdbx_description
1 polymer ?
#
loop_
_entity_poly.entity_id
_entity_poly.type
_entity_poly.pdbx_seq_one_letter_code
_entity_poly.pdbx_strand_id
1 'polypeptide(L)'
;MILLLASRRDIASVNIAKEMLDHYDFEKTSENFDDNPTYFLKFRNREIKLIYTKKELIYTQDITEHFQPELIICISRHSSTSGKPTFSVHTPGNLTEDSSYGGLARKVSVSPASAMKNALKEMKKLQEEYNL
;
A
#
# COMPACT_ATOMS: atom_id res chain seq x y z
N MET A 1 -4.94 -8.88 11.14
CA MET A 1 -4.68 -7.43 10.94
C MET A 1 -4.34 -7.13 9.48
N ILE A 2 -4.79 -5.99 8.94
CA ILE A 2 -4.37 -5.41 7.65
C ILE A 2 -3.25 -4.39 7.89
N LEU A 3 -2.18 -4.45 7.11
CA LEU A 3 -1.07 -3.49 7.16
C LEU A 3 -1.12 -2.56 5.95
N LEU A 4 -1.27 -1.27 6.19
CA LEU A 4 -1.09 -0.22 5.19
C LEU A 4 0.36 0.24 5.22
N LEU A 5 1.07 0.04 4.11
CA LEU A 5 2.48 0.38 3.99
C LEU A 5 2.65 1.58 3.04
N ALA A 6 3.19 2.67 3.57
CA ALA A 6 3.48 3.90 2.85
C ALA A 6 4.99 4.19 2.83
N SER A 7 5.48 4.83 1.77
CA SER A 7 6.84 5.37 1.75
C SER A 7 6.85 6.88 1.95
N ARG A 8 7.76 7.39 2.78
CA ARG A 8 8.01 8.83 2.91
C ARG A 8 8.64 9.45 1.65
N ARG A 9 9.19 8.62 0.74
CA ARG A 9 9.80 9.07 -0.53
C ARG A 9 8.79 9.18 -1.67
N ASP A 10 7.56 8.73 -1.46
CA ASP A 10 6.52 8.70 -2.49
C ASP A 10 5.41 9.70 -2.13
N ILE A 11 5.26 10.72 -2.98
CA ILE A 11 4.27 11.79 -2.77
C ILE A 11 2.83 11.26 -2.78
N ALA A 12 2.51 10.24 -3.58
CA ALA A 12 1.18 9.66 -3.58
C ALA A 12 0.95 8.85 -2.30
N SER A 13 1.95 8.10 -1.84
CA SER A 13 1.88 7.41 -0.54
C SER A 13 1.58 8.38 0.60
N VAL A 14 2.33 9.48 0.69
CA VAL A 14 2.17 10.49 1.75
C VAL A 14 0.80 11.15 1.66
N ASN A 15 0.34 11.50 0.46
CA ASN A 15 -0.97 12.11 0.27
C ASN A 15 -2.10 11.16 0.67
N ILE A 16 -2.11 9.92 0.16
CA ILE A 16 -3.14 8.93 0.50
C ILE A 16 -3.15 8.69 2.02
N ALA A 17 -1.98 8.51 2.63
CA ALA A 17 -1.88 8.26 4.06
C ALA A 17 -2.38 9.46 4.89
N LYS A 18 -2.08 10.70 4.47
CA LYS A 18 -2.62 11.91 5.10
C LYS A 18 -4.14 11.95 5.02
N GLU A 19 -4.72 11.76 3.83
CA GLU A 19 -6.19 11.77 3.68
C GLU A 19 -6.84 10.67 4.54
N MET A 20 -6.20 9.51 4.69
CA MET A 20 -6.69 8.47 5.62
C MET A 20 -6.63 8.90 7.09
N LEU A 21 -5.57 9.58 7.52
CA LEU A 21 -5.44 10.08 8.89
C LEU A 21 -6.40 11.25 9.18
N ASP A 22 -6.67 12.08 8.19
CA ASP A 22 -7.55 13.26 8.35
C ASP A 22 -9.04 12.89 8.36
N HIS A 23 -9.42 11.81 7.67
CA HIS A 23 -10.83 11.41 7.48
C HIS A 23 -11.28 10.19 8.29
N TYR A 24 -10.35 9.46 8.92
CA TYR A 24 -10.68 8.31 9.76
C TYR A 24 -9.98 8.43 11.12
N ASP A 25 -10.60 7.86 12.16
CA ASP A 25 -10.15 7.95 13.55
C ASP A 25 -8.93 7.06 13.84
N PHE A 26 -7.84 7.26 13.10
CA PHE A 26 -6.57 6.60 13.36
C PHE A 26 -5.94 7.15 14.66
N GLU A 27 -5.66 6.25 15.59
CA GLU A 27 -4.93 6.56 16.81
C GLU A 27 -3.44 6.39 16.57
N LYS A 28 -2.65 7.42 16.92
CA LYS A 28 -1.19 7.30 16.93
C LYS A 28 -0.77 6.34 18.05
N THR A 29 0.05 5.35 17.73
CA THR A 29 0.55 4.40 18.74
C THR A 29 1.82 4.93 19.42
N SER A 30 2.24 4.26 20.51
CA SER A 30 3.53 4.50 21.16
C SER A 30 4.73 3.93 20.39
N GLU A 31 4.49 3.09 19.39
CA GLU A 31 5.52 2.41 18.62
C GLU A 31 5.90 3.21 17.37
N ASN A 32 7.18 3.19 17.04
CA ASN A 32 7.70 3.69 15.78
C ASN A 32 8.17 2.52 14.89
N PHE A 33 8.12 2.74 13.58
CA PHE A 33 8.73 1.86 12.58
C PHE A 33 9.59 2.70 11.64
N ASP A 34 10.85 2.31 11.43
CA ASP A 34 11.78 3.03 10.56
C ASP A 34 11.87 4.54 10.91
N ASP A 35 11.94 4.84 12.22
CA ASP A 35 11.86 6.16 12.86
C ASP A 35 10.64 7.01 12.50
N ASN A 36 9.55 6.38 12.07
CA ASN A 36 8.28 7.04 11.79
C ASN A 36 7.21 6.61 12.79
N PRO A 37 6.25 7.50 13.14
CA PRO A 37 5.11 7.11 13.94
C PRO A 37 4.26 6.08 13.20
N THR A 38 3.71 5.15 13.96
CA THR A 38 2.72 4.19 13.46
C THR A 38 1.33 4.55 13.97
N TYR A 39 0.31 4.17 13.22
CA TYR A 39 -1.08 4.49 13.52
C TYR A 39 -1.93 3.23 13.48
N PHE A 40 -2.96 3.20 14.30
CA PHE A 40 -3.85 2.07 14.45
C PHE A 40 -5.31 2.53 14.31
N LEU A 41 -6.10 1.72 13.63
CA LEU A 41 -7.54 1.92 13.51
C LEU A 41 -8.23 0.57 13.66
N LYS A 42 -9.23 0.52 14.55
CA LYS A 42 -10.17 -0.59 14.59
C LYS A 42 -11.38 -0.23 13.74
N PHE A 43 -11.49 -0.83 12.56
CA PHE A 43 -12.59 -0.59 11.65
C PHE A 43 -13.45 -1.85 11.52
N ARG A 44 -14.70 -1.78 12.00
CA ARG A 44 -15.58 -2.94 12.16
C ARG A 44 -14.87 -4.03 12.99
N ASN A 45 -14.77 -5.25 12.47
CA ASN A 45 -14.11 -6.39 13.11
C ASN A 45 -12.66 -6.60 12.62
N ARG A 46 -12.01 -5.56 12.08
CA ARG A 46 -10.64 -5.65 11.59
C ARG A 46 -9.75 -4.59 12.20
N GLU A 47 -8.53 -5.00 12.49
CA GLU A 47 -7.44 -4.13 12.90
C GLU A 47 -6.66 -3.69 11.67
N ILE A 48 -6.45 -2.38 11.55
CA ILE A 48 -5.70 -1.75 10.47
C ILE A 48 -4.53 -1.01 11.10
N LYS A 49 -3.31 -1.31 10.67
CA LYS A 49 -2.11 -0.58 11.09
C LYS A 49 -1.53 0.16 9.89
N LEU A 50 -1.29 1.47 10.02
CA LEU A 50 -0.60 2.28 9.03
C LEU A 50 0.83 2.55 9.50
N ILE A 51 1.78 2.24 8.63
CA ILE A 51 3.21 2.45 8.87
C ILE A 51 3.85 3.20 7.70
N TYR A 52 4.95 3.87 8.00
CA TYR A 52 5.78 4.53 7.01
C TYR A 52 7.18 3.92 6.99
N THR A 53 7.73 3.71 5.80
CA THR A 53 9.16 3.43 5.62
C THR A 53 9.86 4.62 4.97
N LYS A 54 11.16 4.73 5.23
CA LYS A 54 12.11 5.61 4.54
C LYS A 54 12.63 4.99 3.24
N LYS A 55 12.39 3.70 2.97
CA LYS A 55 12.74 3.00 1.72
C LYS A 55 11.71 3.27 0.63
N GLU A 56 12.05 3.02 -0.63
CA GLU A 56 11.02 2.86 -1.67
C GLU A 56 10.29 1.52 -1.47
N LEU A 57 8.97 1.49 -1.73
CA LEU A 57 8.13 0.32 -1.45
C LEU A 57 8.54 -0.93 -2.20
N ILE A 58 9.18 -0.78 -3.36
CA ILE A 58 9.71 -1.90 -4.15
C ILE A 58 10.89 -2.62 -3.46
N TYR A 59 11.51 -1.99 -2.46
CA TYR A 59 12.65 -2.52 -1.70
C TYR A 59 12.31 -2.87 -0.24
N THR A 60 11.04 -3.14 0.07
CA THR A 60 10.58 -3.53 1.42
C THR A 60 10.27 -5.03 1.52
N GLN A 61 11.13 -5.87 0.95
CA GLN A 61 10.97 -7.33 0.95
C GLN A 61 10.98 -7.92 2.38
N ASP A 62 11.65 -7.22 3.31
CA ASP A 62 11.81 -7.53 4.73
C ASP A 62 10.57 -7.22 5.58
N ILE A 63 9.51 -6.64 5.00
CA ILE A 63 8.38 -6.18 5.81
C ILE A 63 7.69 -7.29 6.61
N THR A 64 7.70 -8.53 6.09
CA THR A 64 7.11 -9.70 6.74
C THR A 64 7.98 -10.27 7.87
N GLU A 65 9.22 -9.78 8.03
CA GLU A 65 10.09 -10.10 9.18
C GLU A 65 9.70 -9.26 10.41
N HIS A 66 9.10 -8.09 10.18
CA HIS A 66 8.68 -7.15 11.23
C HIS A 66 7.19 -7.28 11.58
N PHE A 67 6.35 -7.70 10.62
CA PHE A 67 4.92 -7.79 10.80
C PHE A 67 4.38 -9.10 10.21
N GLN A 68 3.34 -9.67 10.82
CA GLN A 68 2.62 -10.84 10.30
C GLN A 68 1.15 -10.51 9.96
N PRO A 69 0.91 -9.64 8.96
CA PRO A 69 -0.44 -9.27 8.56
C PRO A 69 -1.12 -10.35 7.71
N GLU A 70 -2.45 -10.34 7.72
CA GLU A 70 -3.26 -11.14 6.78
C GLU A 70 -3.23 -10.56 5.35
N LEU A 71 -3.04 -9.24 5.26
CA LEU A 71 -2.99 -8.49 4.00
C LEU A 71 -2.09 -7.28 4.16
N ILE A 72 -1.19 -7.08 3.20
CA ILE A 72 -0.40 -5.85 3.05
C ILE A 72 -0.99 -5.07 1.88
N ILE A 73 -1.26 -3.79 2.11
CA ILE A 73 -1.68 -2.85 1.07
C ILE A 73 -0.60 -1.78 0.97
N CYS A 74 0.18 -1.85 -0.11
CA CYS A 74 1.13 -0.80 -0.46
C CYS A 74 0.37 0.36 -1.13
N ILE A 75 0.32 1.52 -0.48
CA ILE A 75 -0.23 2.74 -1.09
C ILE A 75 0.91 3.47 -1.77
N SER A 76 0.88 3.57 -3.10
CA SER A 76 2.05 3.94 -3.92
C SER A 76 1.62 4.75 -5.13
N ARG A 77 2.55 5.56 -5.67
CA ARG A 77 2.42 6.10 -7.03
C ARG A 77 2.59 5.01 -8.07
N HIS A 78 1.98 5.22 -9.23
CA HIS A 78 2.34 4.57 -10.48
C HIS A 78 2.95 5.62 -11.41
N SER A 79 4.06 5.30 -12.07
CA SER A 79 4.71 6.19 -13.04
C SER A 79 4.78 5.50 -14.40
N SER A 80 4.30 6.19 -15.44
CA SER A 80 4.26 5.69 -16.81
C SER A 80 4.55 6.83 -17.78
N THR A 81 5.26 6.51 -18.87
CA THR A 81 5.59 7.47 -19.94
C THR A 81 4.35 8.00 -20.67
N SER A 82 3.23 7.27 -20.63
CA SER A 82 1.98 7.70 -21.27
C SER A 82 1.34 8.91 -20.57
N GLY A 83 1.69 9.17 -19.30
CA GLY A 83 1.13 10.26 -18.51
C GLY A 83 -0.38 10.14 -18.23
N LYS A 84 -1.01 9.01 -18.58
CA LYS A 84 -2.46 8.85 -18.43
C LYS A 84 -2.85 8.77 -16.95
N PRO A 85 -3.75 9.64 -16.46
CA PRO A 85 -4.30 9.53 -15.11
C PRO A 85 -4.91 8.15 -14.89
N THR A 86 -4.42 7.43 -13.89
CA THR A 86 -4.78 6.01 -13.68
C THR A 86 -4.76 5.69 -12.19
N PHE A 87 -5.86 5.11 -11.70
CA PHE A 87 -5.86 4.35 -10.46
C PHE A 87 -5.71 2.87 -10.80
N SER A 88 -4.80 2.17 -10.12
CA SER A 88 -4.46 0.78 -10.43
C SER A 88 -4.26 -0.06 -9.18
N VAL A 89 -4.34 -1.39 -9.38
CA VAL A 89 -3.93 -2.39 -8.40
C VAL A 89 -3.13 -3.46 -9.13
N HIS A 90 -2.15 -4.04 -8.45
CA HIS A 90 -1.38 -5.18 -8.95
C HIS A 90 -0.74 -5.92 -7.78
N THR A 91 -0.34 -7.16 -8.02
CA THR A 91 0.51 -7.92 -7.09
C THR A 91 1.97 -7.81 -7.56
N PRO A 92 2.92 -7.48 -6.66
CA PRO A 92 4.33 -7.39 -7.03
C PRO A 92 4.95 -8.77 -7.27
N GLY A 93 5.90 -8.84 -8.20
CA GLY A 93 6.62 -10.05 -8.52
C GLY A 93 7.42 -9.94 -9.81
N ASN A 94 8.49 -10.72 -9.91
CA ASN A 94 9.32 -10.82 -11.11
C ASN A 94 9.08 -12.19 -11.76
N LEU A 95 8.73 -12.17 -13.06
CA LEU A 95 8.54 -13.39 -13.85
C LEU A 95 9.83 -13.89 -14.51
N THR A 96 10.85 -13.03 -14.57
CA THR A 96 12.13 -13.28 -15.24
C THR A 96 13.29 -13.16 -14.23
N GLU A 97 14.52 -13.32 -14.74
CA GLU A 97 15.74 -13.06 -13.97
C GLU A 97 15.94 -11.56 -13.69
N ASP A 98 15.29 -10.67 -14.44
CA ASP A 98 15.36 -9.23 -14.20
C ASP A 98 14.53 -8.84 -12.99
N SER A 99 15.20 -8.32 -11.97
CA SER A 99 14.62 -7.74 -10.76
C SER A 99 15.16 -6.33 -10.51
N SER A 100 15.42 -5.55 -11.57
CA SER A 100 15.98 -4.20 -11.51
C SER A 100 15.14 -3.24 -10.65
N TYR A 101 13.83 -3.50 -10.53
CA TYR A 101 12.90 -2.73 -9.70
C TYR A 101 12.54 -3.46 -8.39
N GLY A 102 13.50 -4.16 -7.79
CA GLY A 102 13.33 -4.80 -6.49
C GLY A 102 12.73 -6.20 -6.54
N GLY A 103 12.55 -6.78 -5.36
CA GLY A 103 12.14 -8.18 -5.20
C GLY A 103 13.24 -9.19 -5.56
N LEU A 104 12.83 -10.44 -5.81
CA LEU A 104 13.71 -11.56 -6.15
C LEU A 104 13.42 -12.04 -7.56
N ALA A 105 14.46 -12.48 -8.29
CA ALA A 105 14.33 -13.08 -9.61
C ALA A 105 13.35 -14.27 -9.57
N ARG A 106 12.48 -14.36 -10.60
CA ARG A 106 11.52 -15.47 -10.81
C ARG A 106 10.66 -15.78 -9.60
N LYS A 107 10.32 -14.76 -8.80
CA LYS A 107 9.50 -14.88 -7.61
C LYS A 107 8.36 -13.87 -7.62
N VAL A 108 7.17 -14.37 -7.33
CA VAL A 108 5.94 -13.57 -7.23
C VAL A 108 5.40 -13.58 -5.82
N SER A 109 4.74 -12.49 -5.43
CA SER A 109 4.04 -12.43 -4.15
C SER A 109 2.72 -13.19 -4.21
N VAL A 110 2.21 -13.59 -3.05
CA VAL A 110 0.86 -14.16 -2.94
C VAL A 110 -0.16 -13.07 -3.31
N SER A 111 -1.03 -13.36 -4.27
CA SER A 111 -1.98 -12.39 -4.81
C SER A 111 -3.34 -12.42 -4.09
N PRO A 112 -3.80 -11.30 -3.50
CA PRO A 112 -5.11 -11.21 -2.88
C PRO A 112 -6.19 -10.84 -3.92
N ALA A 113 -6.45 -11.74 -4.87
CA ALA A 113 -7.28 -11.48 -6.06
C ALA A 113 -8.66 -10.86 -5.74
N SER A 114 -9.36 -11.38 -4.72
CA SER A 114 -10.66 -10.85 -4.29
C SER A 114 -10.56 -9.43 -3.75
N ALA A 115 -9.50 -9.10 -3.00
CA ALA A 115 -9.30 -7.74 -2.48
C ALA A 115 -9.01 -6.76 -3.62
N MET A 116 -8.14 -7.13 -4.57
CA MET A 116 -7.85 -6.31 -5.75
C MET A 116 -9.10 -6.07 -6.62
N LYS A 117 -9.91 -7.11 -6.83
CA LYS A 117 -11.19 -6.98 -7.56
C LYS A 117 -12.14 -6.00 -6.87
N ASN A 118 -12.26 -6.08 -5.54
CA ASN A 118 -13.13 -5.18 -4.77
C ASN A 118 -12.62 -3.74 -4.84
N ALA A 119 -11.30 -3.52 -4.73
CA ALA A 119 -10.70 -2.21 -4.88
C ALA A 119 -10.98 -1.60 -6.28
N LEU A 120 -10.79 -2.37 -7.36
CA LEU A 120 -11.09 -1.91 -8.72
C LEU A 120 -12.56 -1.55 -8.90
N LYS A 121 -13.48 -2.35 -8.36
CA LYS A 121 -14.91 -2.07 -8.42
C LYS A 121 -15.27 -0.77 -7.70
N GLU A 122 -14.73 -0.56 -6.50
CA GLU A 122 -15.02 0.66 -5.74
C GLU A 122 -14.41 1.89 -6.43
N MET A 123 -13.16 1.80 -6.92
CA MET A 123 -12.54 2.90 -7.67
C MET A 123 -13.33 3.25 -8.93
N LYS A 124 -13.84 2.24 -9.66
CA LYS A 124 -14.68 2.46 -10.85
C LYS A 124 -16.00 3.15 -10.49
N LYS A 125 -16.67 2.69 -9.44
CA LYS A 125 -17.90 3.30 -8.93
C LYS A 125 -17.67 4.77 -8.54
N LEU A 126 -16.62 5.06 -7.77
CA LEU A 126 -16.29 6.42 -7.34
C LEU A 126 -15.90 7.32 -8.53
N GLN A 127 -15.19 6.78 -9.52
CA GLN A 127 -14.88 7.51 -10.75
C GLN A 127 -16.15 7.97 -11.49
N GLU A 128 -17.16 7.11 -11.56
CA GLU A 128 -18.47 7.46 -12.13
C GLU A 128 -19.22 8.47 -11.27
N GLU A 129 -19.27 8.26 -9.94
CA GLU A 129 -19.96 9.14 -8.99
C GLU A 129 -19.40 10.57 -8.99
N TYR A 130 -18.07 10.71 -9.11
CA TYR A 130 -17.39 12.00 -9.14
C TYR A 130 -17.20 12.58 -10.54
N ASN A 131 -17.66 11.90 -11.60
CA ASN A 131 -17.49 12.31 -13.00
C ASN A 131 -16.01 12.60 -13.38
N LEU A 132 -15.11 11.69 -13.00
CA LEU A 132 -13.66 11.77 -13.27
C LEU A 132 -13.23 11.10 -14.58
#